data_AF-R9GX82-F1
#
_entry.id   AF-R9GX82-F1
#
_cell.length_a   1.000
_cell.length_b   1.000
_cell.length_c   1.000
_cell.angle_alpha   90.00
_cell.angle_beta   90.00
_cell.angle_gamma   90.00
#
_symmetry.space_group_name_H-M   'P 1'
#
loop_
_entity.id
_entity.type
_entity.pdbx_description
1 polymer ?
#
loop_
_entity_poly.entity_id
_entity_poly.type
_entity_poly.pdbx_seq_one_letter_code
_entity_poly.pdbx_strand_id
1 'polypeptide(L)'
;MKAHNGMRPHDIVVLLKIISIRGEWLNKDLSSALHISSSEISESLNRSRISGLISPDKKKVMKSAFIKFIQFGLRYVFPVEPGSMERGIPTGHSAPILKDYFLSAEKYVWPSRLGKEKGFVIQPLYPNQVLAAGDNGQLYDMLALIDAIRAGKTRECEKAIELLEQIFDKPYAREYN
;
A
#
# COMPACT_ATOMS: atom_id res chain seq x y z
N MET A 1 -11.60 -22.88 -14.38
CA MET A 1 -10.97 -21.81 -13.58
C MET A 1 -10.09 -20.98 -14.49
N LYS A 2 -10.15 -19.64 -14.45
CA LYS A 2 -9.18 -18.80 -15.18
C LYS A 2 -7.77 -19.12 -14.68
N ALA A 3 -6.81 -19.19 -15.60
CA ALA A 3 -5.41 -19.41 -15.27
C ALA A 3 -4.91 -18.31 -14.32
N HIS A 4 -4.15 -18.70 -13.30
CA HIS A 4 -3.50 -17.75 -12.40
C HIS A 4 -2.25 -17.21 -13.09
N ASN A 5 -2.31 -16.00 -13.62
CA ASN A 5 -1.20 -15.35 -14.34
C ASN A 5 -0.30 -14.52 -13.41
N GLY A 6 -0.22 -14.88 -12.12
CA GLY A 6 0.53 -14.15 -11.10
C GLY A 6 -0.26 -13.02 -10.42
N MET A 7 0.29 -12.52 -9.31
CA MET A 7 -0.25 -11.36 -8.60
C MET A 7 -0.10 -10.07 -9.42
N ARG A 8 -1.01 -9.12 -9.20
CA ARG A 8 -0.98 -7.77 -9.78
C ARG A 8 -0.69 -6.73 -8.70
N PRO A 9 -0.11 -5.57 -9.05
CA PRO A 9 0.25 -4.53 -8.06
C PRO A 9 -0.90 -4.11 -7.14
N HIS A 10 -2.13 -3.96 -7.66
CA HIS A 10 -3.30 -3.58 -6.86
C HIS A 10 -3.74 -4.65 -5.85
N ASP A 11 -3.31 -5.91 -6.00
CA ASP A 11 -3.63 -6.96 -5.03
C ASP A 11 -3.07 -6.64 -3.65
N ILE A 12 -1.91 -5.98 -3.60
CA ILE A 12 -1.29 -5.49 -2.36
C ILE A 12 -2.23 -4.48 -1.69
N VAL A 13 -2.76 -3.53 -2.46
CA VAL A 13 -3.66 -2.49 -1.96
C VAL A 13 -4.98 -3.09 -1.45
N VAL A 14 -5.53 -4.09 -2.14
CA VAL A 14 -6.74 -4.79 -1.70
C VAL A 14 -6.53 -5.46 -0.34
N LEU A 15 -5.41 -6.16 -0.15
CA LEU A 15 -5.09 -6.81 1.13
C LEU A 15 -4.85 -5.79 2.25
N LEU A 16 -4.14 -4.69 1.97
CA LEU A 16 -3.96 -3.60 2.92
C LEU A 16 -5.31 -2.97 3.32
N LYS A 17 -6.21 -2.76 2.36
CA LYS A 17 -7.54 -2.23 2.65
C LYS A 17 -8.33 -3.15 3.56
N ILE A 18 -8.29 -4.46 3.34
CA ILE A 18 -8.95 -5.43 4.24
C ILE A 18 -8.38 -5.31 5.66
N ILE A 19 -7.06 -5.17 5.82
CA ILE A 19 -6.43 -4.97 7.14
C ILE A 19 -6.90 -3.68 7.81
N SER A 20 -7.14 -2.61 7.04
CA SER A 20 -7.65 -1.34 7.57
C SER A 20 -9.12 -1.40 8.04
N ILE A 21 -9.90 -2.38 7.58
CA ILE A 21 -11.31 -2.50 7.95
C ILE A 21 -11.44 -3.23 9.28
N ARG A 22 -12.06 -2.56 10.27
CA ARG A 22 -12.39 -3.18 11.55
C ARG A 22 -13.77 -3.81 11.47
N GLY A 23 -13.84 -5.07 11.03
CA GLY A 23 -15.07 -5.85 11.03
C GLY A 23 -15.35 -6.55 9.70
N GLU A 24 -16.62 -6.90 9.50
CA GLU A 24 -17.07 -7.52 8.26
C GLU A 24 -17.09 -6.52 7.11
N TRP A 25 -16.88 -7.05 5.90
CA TRP A 25 -16.88 -6.27 4.68
C TRP A 25 -17.44 -7.09 3.53
N LEU A 26 -17.96 -6.37 2.55
CA LEU A 26 -18.47 -6.88 1.29
C LEU A 26 -17.59 -6.41 0.14
N ASN A 27 -17.60 -7.13 -0.98
CA ASN A 27 -16.80 -6.77 -2.15
C ASN A 27 -17.14 -5.36 -2.69
N LYS A 28 -18.39 -4.91 -2.53
CA LYS A 28 -18.83 -3.56 -2.93
C LYS A 28 -18.14 -2.47 -2.11
N ASP A 29 -17.82 -2.74 -0.85
CA ASP A 29 -17.17 -1.77 0.04
C ASP A 29 -15.72 -1.58 -0.39
N LEU A 30 -15.02 -2.67 -0.73
CA LEU A 30 -13.67 -2.62 -1.31
C LEU A 30 -13.66 -1.94 -2.68
N SER A 31 -14.63 -2.27 -3.53
CA SER A 31 -14.79 -1.69 -4.88
C SER A 31 -14.94 -0.17 -4.79
N SER A 32 -15.84 0.31 -3.93
CA SER A 32 -16.07 1.73 -3.71
C SER A 32 -14.84 2.41 -3.10
N ALA A 33 -14.26 1.84 -2.04
CA ALA A 33 -13.17 2.49 -1.31
C ALA A 33 -11.84 2.51 -2.09
N LEU A 34 -11.65 1.60 -3.05
CA LEU A 34 -10.42 1.52 -3.84
C LEU A 34 -10.61 2.04 -5.26
N HIS A 35 -11.83 2.34 -5.69
CA HIS A 35 -12.17 2.68 -7.07
C HIS A 35 -11.68 1.61 -8.07
N ILE A 36 -11.90 0.35 -7.70
CA ILE A 36 -11.58 -0.84 -8.51
C ILE A 36 -12.89 -1.55 -8.80
N SER A 37 -13.09 -2.01 -10.04
CA SER A 37 -14.33 -2.70 -10.39
C SER A 37 -14.59 -3.94 -9.53
N SER A 38 -15.87 -4.26 -9.28
CA SER A 38 -16.25 -5.43 -8.48
C SER A 38 -15.73 -6.76 -9.06
N SER A 39 -15.61 -6.85 -10.39
CA SER A 39 -15.00 -8.00 -11.05
C SER A 39 -13.51 -8.10 -10.74
N GLU A 40 -12.78 -6.99 -10.77
CA GLU A 40 -11.34 -6.99 -10.47
C GLU A 40 -11.06 -7.23 -8.98
N ILE A 41 -11.88 -6.71 -8.06
CA ILE A 41 -11.82 -7.10 -6.64
C ILE A 41 -11.97 -8.62 -6.49
N SER A 42 -12.95 -9.22 -7.16
CA SER A 42 -13.20 -10.67 -7.06
C SER A 42 -12.01 -11.49 -7.57
N GLU A 43 -11.39 -11.06 -8.67
CA GLU A 43 -10.19 -11.68 -9.24
C GLU A 43 -8.97 -11.47 -8.35
N SER A 44 -8.79 -10.28 -7.76
CA SER A 44 -7.73 -9.97 -6.80
C SER A 44 -7.77 -10.86 -5.55
N LEU A 45 -8.95 -11.03 -4.97
CA LEU A 45 -9.16 -11.93 -3.84
C LEU A 45 -8.92 -13.40 -4.23
N ASN A 46 -9.24 -13.79 -5.47
CA ASN A 46 -8.95 -15.13 -5.95
C ASN A 46 -7.44 -15.37 -6.11
N ARG A 47 -6.70 -14.42 -6.68
CA ARG A 47 -5.23 -14.49 -6.79
C ARG A 47 -4.57 -14.56 -5.42
N SER A 48 -5.01 -13.71 -4.49
CA SER A 48 -4.51 -13.68 -3.11
C SER A 48 -4.79 -14.99 -2.34
N ARG A 49 -5.93 -15.65 -2.66
CA ARG A 49 -6.25 -16.97 -2.08
C ARG A 49 -5.33 -18.06 -2.62
N ILE A 50 -5.06 -18.03 -3.93
CA ILE A 50 -4.14 -18.99 -4.57
C ILE A 50 -2.72 -18.84 -4.02
N SER A 51 -2.27 -17.60 -3.75
CA SER A 51 -0.94 -17.34 -3.16
C SER A 51 -0.87 -17.54 -1.64
N GLY A 52 -1.97 -17.90 -0.97
CA GLY A 52 -2.00 -18.13 0.47
C GLY A 52 -1.92 -16.86 1.33
N LEU A 53 -2.12 -15.67 0.73
CA LEU A 53 -2.08 -14.39 1.45
C LEU A 53 -3.42 -14.02 2.10
N ILE A 54 -4.51 -14.69 1.73
CA ILE A 54 -5.83 -14.56 2.33
C ILE A 54 -6.43 -15.94 2.60
N SER A 55 -7.29 -16.05 3.60
CA SER A 55 -7.97 -17.28 3.98
C SER A 55 -8.78 -17.89 2.81
N PRO A 56 -9.07 -19.22 2.83
CA PRO A 56 -9.84 -19.87 1.76
C PRO A 56 -11.21 -19.24 1.48
N ASP A 57 -11.88 -18.73 2.52
CA ASP A 57 -13.15 -17.99 2.44
C ASP A 57 -13.00 -16.53 1.95
N LYS A 58 -11.76 -16.07 1.72
CA LYS A 58 -11.36 -14.72 1.28
C LYS A 58 -11.77 -13.61 2.25
N LYS A 59 -11.97 -13.90 3.54
CA LYS A 59 -12.41 -12.90 4.54
C LYS A 59 -11.30 -12.35 5.40
N LYS A 60 -10.22 -13.09 5.63
CA LYS A 60 -9.14 -12.73 6.55
C LYS A 60 -7.78 -12.77 5.85
N VAL A 61 -7.06 -11.65 5.90
CA VAL A 61 -5.67 -11.60 5.42
C VAL A 61 -4.77 -12.39 6.37
N MET A 62 -3.91 -13.24 5.81
CA MET A 62 -2.88 -13.97 6.54
C MET A 62 -1.72 -13.01 6.84
N LYS A 63 -1.89 -12.13 7.84
CA LYS A 63 -0.98 -11.02 8.16
C LYS A 63 0.49 -11.44 8.21
N SER A 64 0.81 -12.55 8.90
CA SER A 64 2.18 -13.07 9.00
C SER A 64 2.76 -13.54 7.66
N ALA A 65 1.94 -14.07 6.76
CA ALA A 65 2.39 -14.44 5.41
C ALA A 65 2.54 -13.19 4.54
N PHE A 66 1.61 -12.24 4.66
CA PHE A 66 1.61 -11.01 3.89
C PHE A 66 2.80 -10.11 4.25
N ILE A 67 3.14 -9.96 5.53
CA ILE A 67 4.31 -9.18 5.93
C ILE A 67 5.62 -9.80 5.42
N LYS A 68 5.76 -11.13 5.47
CA LYS A 68 6.92 -11.83 4.91
C LYS A 68 7.03 -11.61 3.40
N PHE A 69 5.91 -11.67 2.67
CA PHE A 69 5.88 -11.34 1.26
C PHE A 69 6.31 -9.89 1.01
N ILE A 70 5.82 -8.94 1.80
CA ILE A 70 6.17 -7.53 1.69
C ILE A 70 7.68 -7.32 1.93
N GLN A 71 8.21 -7.91 3.00
CA GLN A 71 9.61 -7.79 3.39
C GLN A 71 10.57 -8.38 2.35
N PHE A 72 10.27 -9.57 1.82
CA PHE A 72 11.23 -10.32 1.01
C PHE A 72 10.92 -10.34 -0.49
N GLY A 73 9.68 -10.09 -0.90
CA GLY A 73 9.23 -10.26 -2.28
C GLY A 73 8.83 -8.96 -2.98
N LEU A 74 8.20 -8.03 -2.27
CA LEU A 74 7.51 -6.89 -2.89
C LEU A 74 8.40 -6.03 -3.80
N ARG A 75 9.61 -5.71 -3.34
CA ARG A 75 10.57 -4.90 -4.10
C ARG A 75 10.99 -5.56 -5.43
N TYR A 76 10.99 -6.88 -5.50
CA TYR A 76 11.40 -7.62 -6.69
C TYR A 76 10.24 -7.87 -7.65
N VAL A 77 9.02 -8.04 -7.12
CA VAL A 77 7.83 -8.30 -7.92
C VAL A 77 7.22 -7.01 -8.48
N PHE A 78 7.25 -5.92 -7.71
CA PHE A 78 6.71 -4.61 -8.09
C PHE A 78 7.73 -3.50 -7.82
N PRO A 79 8.92 -3.54 -8.45
CA PRO A 79 9.94 -2.51 -8.27
C PRO A 79 9.41 -1.13 -8.70
N VAL A 80 10.02 -0.07 -8.16
CA VAL A 80 9.79 1.29 -8.63
C VAL A 80 11.07 2.09 -8.46
N GLU A 81 11.39 2.87 -9.48
CA GLU A 81 12.48 3.84 -9.43
C GLU A 81 11.89 5.25 -9.32
N PRO A 82 12.55 6.18 -8.60
CA PRO A 82 12.15 7.58 -8.61
C PRO A 82 12.15 8.17 -10.03
N GLY A 83 11.03 8.75 -10.43
CA GLY A 83 10.82 9.35 -11.74
C GLY A 83 11.17 10.83 -11.80
N SER A 84 10.47 11.58 -12.67
CA SER A 84 10.59 13.03 -12.79
C SER A 84 10.23 13.76 -11.49
N MET A 85 10.72 14.99 -11.33
CA MET A 85 10.33 15.84 -10.22
C MET A 85 8.99 16.54 -10.53
N GLU A 86 7.97 16.25 -9.74
CA GLU A 86 6.62 16.78 -9.91
C GLU A 86 6.03 17.26 -8.59
N ARG A 87 4.85 17.89 -8.67
CA ARG A 87 4.04 18.27 -7.51
C ARG A 87 3.13 17.11 -7.12
N GLY A 88 3.04 16.82 -5.82
CA GLY A 88 2.31 15.65 -5.37
C GLY A 88 2.12 15.52 -3.86
N ILE A 89 1.51 14.40 -3.48
CA ILE A 89 1.28 14.00 -2.09
C ILE A 89 2.51 13.23 -1.60
N PRO A 90 3.11 13.56 -0.45
CA PRO A 90 4.29 12.84 0.05
C PRO A 90 4.07 11.34 0.20
N THR A 91 5.07 10.53 -0.17
CA THR A 91 5.09 9.07 0.02
C THR A 91 6.50 8.61 0.40
N GLY A 92 6.68 7.31 0.70
CA GLY A 92 7.97 6.75 1.09
C GLY A 92 8.54 7.44 2.32
N HIS A 93 9.85 7.68 2.34
CA HIS A 93 10.53 8.39 3.43
C HIS A 93 10.05 9.83 3.63
N SER A 94 9.37 10.42 2.65
CA SER A 94 8.82 11.79 2.74
C SER A 94 7.45 11.85 3.38
N ALA A 95 6.77 10.72 3.55
CA ALA A 95 5.47 10.67 4.17
C ALA A 95 5.54 11.06 5.66
N PRO A 96 4.49 11.69 6.21
CA PRO A 96 4.43 12.03 7.63
C PRO A 96 4.74 10.87 8.57
N ILE A 97 4.41 9.62 8.20
CA ILE A 97 4.70 8.42 9.04
C ILE A 97 6.19 8.12 9.20
N LEU A 98 7.02 8.57 8.26
CA LEU A 98 8.46 8.35 8.27
C LEU A 98 9.29 9.63 8.50
N LYS A 99 8.66 10.80 8.48
CA LYS A 99 9.32 12.11 8.48
C LYS A 99 10.27 12.33 9.67
N ASP A 100 9.92 11.84 10.86
CA ASP A 100 10.72 12.03 12.07
C ASP A 100 11.90 11.04 12.17
N TYR A 101 11.94 10.01 11.33
CA TYR A 101 12.99 9.00 11.32
C TYR A 101 14.11 9.30 10.32
N PHE A 102 13.81 10.06 9.27
CA PHE A 102 14.73 10.28 8.16
C PHE A 102 14.74 11.73 7.70
N LEU A 103 15.93 12.33 7.71
CA LEU A 103 16.20 13.59 7.04
C LEU A 103 16.67 13.28 5.61
N SER A 104 15.90 13.72 4.62
CA SER A 104 16.28 13.61 3.20
C SER A 104 16.09 14.95 2.50
N ALA A 105 17.08 15.34 1.69
CA ALA A 105 17.00 16.51 0.82
C ALA A 105 16.06 16.26 -0.37
N GLU A 106 15.99 15.01 -0.83
CA GLU A 106 15.14 14.58 -1.93
C GLU A 106 13.82 14.07 -1.39
N LYS A 107 12.70 14.63 -1.88
CA LYS A 107 11.36 14.19 -1.48
C LYS A 107 10.79 13.20 -2.50
N TYR A 108 9.96 12.28 -2.03
CA TYR A 108 9.14 11.39 -2.85
C TYR A 108 7.68 11.80 -2.77
N VAL A 109 7.01 11.79 -3.92
CA VAL A 109 5.58 12.15 -4.02
C VAL A 109 4.83 11.21 -4.96
N TRP A 110 3.55 11.00 -4.67
CA TRP A 110 2.60 10.58 -5.69
C TRP A 110 2.12 11.79 -6.49
N PRO A 111 2.18 11.75 -7.83
CA PRO A 111 1.80 12.89 -8.67
C PRO A 111 0.33 13.23 -8.44
N SER A 112 0.07 14.48 -8.08
CA SER A 112 -1.28 14.95 -7.78
C SER A 112 -1.37 16.47 -7.87
N ARG A 113 -2.41 16.96 -8.55
CA ARG A 113 -2.68 18.41 -8.67
C ARG A 113 -3.04 19.05 -7.32
N LEU A 114 -3.49 18.24 -6.36
CA LEU A 114 -3.86 18.69 -5.01
C LEU A 114 -2.66 18.72 -4.05
N GLY A 115 -1.62 17.94 -4.32
CA GLY A 115 -0.44 17.87 -3.48
C GLY A 115 0.27 19.22 -3.38
N LYS A 116 0.94 19.54 -2.27
CA LYS A 116 1.65 20.83 -2.09
C LYS A 116 3.17 20.69 -2.12
N GLU A 117 3.66 19.46 -2.11
CA GLU A 117 5.08 19.15 -2.04
C GLU A 117 5.62 18.88 -3.44
N LYS A 118 6.88 19.25 -3.67
CA LYS A 118 7.62 18.93 -4.89
C LYS A 118 8.64 17.85 -4.58
N GLY A 119 8.67 16.79 -5.39
CA GLY A 119 9.57 15.65 -5.19
C GLY A 119 9.62 14.74 -6.40
N PHE A 120 10.49 13.73 -6.35
CA PHE A 120 10.55 12.69 -7.37
C PHE A 120 9.31 11.81 -7.30
N VAL A 121 8.75 11.50 -8.46
CA VAL A 121 7.56 10.68 -8.59
C VAL A 121 7.86 9.25 -8.21
N ILE A 122 7.08 8.71 -7.26
CA ILE A 122 6.97 7.26 -7.06
C ILE A 122 5.68 6.81 -7.72
N GLN A 123 5.78 5.94 -8.73
CA GLN A 123 4.62 5.45 -9.45
C GLN A 123 3.70 4.63 -8.51
N PRO A 124 2.43 5.03 -8.33
CA PRO A 124 1.48 4.27 -7.53
C PRO A 124 1.27 2.85 -8.08
N LEU A 125 0.90 1.90 -7.20
CA LEU A 125 0.63 0.52 -7.59
C LEU A 125 -0.54 0.41 -8.58
N TYR A 126 -1.46 1.38 -8.59
CA TYR A 126 -2.55 1.44 -9.56
C TYR A 126 -3.08 2.87 -9.73
N PRO A 127 -3.80 3.17 -10.84
CA PRO A 127 -4.16 4.54 -11.20
C PRO A 127 -4.92 5.34 -10.12
N ASN A 128 -5.84 4.72 -9.38
CA ASN A 128 -6.68 5.40 -8.40
C ASN A 128 -6.15 5.34 -6.96
N GLN A 129 -4.90 4.92 -6.75
CA GLN A 129 -4.31 4.79 -5.41
C GLN A 129 -4.34 6.10 -4.62
N VAL A 130 -3.96 7.20 -5.25
CA VAL A 130 -3.89 8.52 -4.58
C VAL A 130 -5.26 8.97 -4.12
N LEU A 131 -6.31 8.69 -4.91
CA LEU A 131 -7.68 8.97 -4.56
C LEU A 131 -8.12 8.10 -3.36
N ALA A 132 -7.90 6.79 -3.43
CA ALA A 132 -8.25 5.87 -2.33
C ALA A 132 -7.51 6.17 -1.02
N ALA A 133 -6.26 6.62 -1.11
CA ALA A 133 -5.46 7.04 0.05
C ALA A 133 -6.00 8.33 0.67
N GLY A 134 -6.54 9.25 -0.12
CA GLY A 134 -7.14 10.50 0.35
C GLY A 134 -8.34 10.29 1.28
N ASP A 135 -9.11 9.22 1.07
CA ASP A 135 -10.31 8.90 1.85
C ASP A 135 -10.02 8.04 3.10
N ASN A 136 -8.78 7.59 3.27
CA ASN A 136 -8.43 6.68 4.36
C ASN A 136 -6.98 6.86 4.82
N GLY A 137 -6.80 7.58 5.94
CA GLY A 137 -5.49 7.85 6.52
C GLY A 137 -4.66 6.60 6.84
N GLN A 138 -5.27 5.55 7.39
CA GLN A 138 -4.54 4.30 7.65
C GLN A 138 -4.03 3.65 6.36
N LEU A 139 -4.83 3.65 5.28
CA LEU A 139 -4.42 3.15 3.98
C LEU A 139 -3.31 4.02 3.38
N TYR A 140 -3.41 5.35 3.51
CA TYR A 140 -2.35 6.28 3.12
C TYR A 140 -1.02 5.93 3.80
N ASP A 141 -1.02 5.78 5.13
CA ASP A 141 0.19 5.45 5.89
C ASP A 141 0.77 4.11 5.44
N MET A 142 -0.04 3.06 5.32
CA MET A 142 0.44 1.76 4.85
C MET A 142 1.02 1.82 3.44
N LEU A 143 0.38 2.53 2.51
CA LEU A 143 0.87 2.70 1.14
C LEU A 143 2.18 3.50 1.08
N ALA A 144 2.33 4.50 1.93
CA ALA A 144 3.58 5.24 2.05
C ALA A 144 4.72 4.35 2.56
N LEU A 145 4.46 3.49 3.55
CA LEU A 145 5.42 2.49 4.02
C LEU A 145 5.77 1.47 2.92
N ILE A 146 4.78 1.04 2.14
CA ILE A 146 5.01 0.19 0.96
C ILE A 146 5.99 0.86 -0.02
N ASP A 147 5.84 2.14 -0.30
CA ASP A 147 6.75 2.82 -1.22
C ASP A 147 8.16 3.02 -0.63
N ALA A 148 8.28 3.20 0.68
CA ALA A 148 9.60 3.15 1.34
C ALA A 148 10.28 1.78 1.17
N ILE A 149 9.49 0.69 1.20
CA ILE A 149 10.00 -0.67 0.95
C ILE A 149 10.35 -0.86 -0.54
N ARG A 150 9.60 -0.28 -1.47
CA ARG A 150 9.86 -0.45 -2.92
C ARG A 150 11.03 0.40 -3.42
N ALA A 151 11.16 1.64 -2.95
CA ALA A 151 12.08 2.65 -3.50
C ALA A 151 13.17 3.14 -2.52
N GLY A 152 13.05 2.83 -1.23
CA GLY A 152 13.91 3.39 -0.19
C GLY A 152 15.22 2.64 0.04
N LYS A 153 16.08 3.24 0.86
CA LYS A 153 17.35 2.64 1.33
C LYS A 153 17.09 1.55 2.37
N THR A 154 18.08 0.72 2.66
CA THR A 154 17.96 -0.41 3.61
C THR A 154 17.34 0.00 4.95
N ARG A 155 17.82 1.10 5.56
CA ARG A 155 17.29 1.61 6.84
C ARG A 155 15.83 2.06 6.76
N GLU A 156 15.43 2.65 5.65
CA GLU A 156 14.04 3.08 5.40
C GLU A 156 13.12 1.87 5.24
N CYS A 157 13.60 0.82 4.58
CA CYS A 157 12.87 -0.43 4.40
C CYS A 157 12.63 -1.12 5.74
N GLU A 158 13.70 -1.29 6.53
CA GLU A 158 13.65 -1.92 7.85
C GLU A 158 12.64 -1.19 8.75
N LYS A 159 12.72 0.15 8.81
CA LYS A 159 11.79 0.93 9.60
C LYS A 159 10.36 0.86 9.08
N ALA A 160 10.19 0.84 7.76
CA ALA A 160 8.87 0.74 7.16
C ALA A 160 8.20 -0.62 7.44
N ILE A 161 8.97 -1.71 7.42
CA ILE A 161 8.49 -3.05 7.79
C ILE A 161 8.06 -3.07 9.26
N GLU A 162 8.91 -2.56 10.17
CA GLU A 162 8.62 -2.48 11.61
C GLU A 162 7.30 -1.73 11.89
N LEU A 163 7.10 -0.57 11.26
CA LEU A 163 5.87 0.22 11.42
C LEU A 163 4.66 -0.47 10.80
N LEU A 164 4.82 -1.16 9.67
CA LEU A 164 3.74 -1.90 9.04
C LEU A 164 3.27 -3.08 9.90
N GLU A 165 4.19 -3.80 10.53
CA GLU A 165 3.87 -4.84 11.54
C GLU A 165 3.07 -4.27 12.70
N GLN A 166 3.48 -3.11 13.24
CA GLN A 166 2.75 -2.45 14.31
C GLN A 166 1.33 -2.07 13.90
N ILE A 167 1.12 -1.57 12.68
CA ILE A 167 -0.21 -1.25 12.14
C ILE A 167 -1.05 -2.53 11.97
N PHE A 168 -0.42 -3.65 11.59
CA PHE A 168 -1.13 -4.91 11.40
C PHE A 168 -1.63 -5.48 12.73
N ASP A 169 -0.90 -5.29 13.82
CA ASP A 169 -1.23 -5.88 15.12
C ASP A 169 -2.05 -4.97 16.04
N LYS A 170 -1.91 -3.65 15.91
CA LYS A 170 -2.54 -2.67 16.81
C LYS A 170 -3.69 -1.90 16.14
N PRO A 171 -4.66 -1.41 16.92
CA PRO A 171 -5.61 -0.43 16.44
C PRO A 171 -4.88 0.84 15.95
N TYR A 172 -5.10 1.24 14.71
CA TYR A 172 -4.63 2.53 14.18
C TYR A 172 -5.11 3.70 15.05
N ALA A 173 -4.19 4.58 15.44
CA ALA A 173 -4.41 5.64 16.42
C ALA A 173 -3.84 7.00 15.98
N ARG A 174 -3.62 7.20 14.67
CA ARG A 174 -3.06 8.45 14.15
C ARG A 174 -4.16 9.40 13.72
N GLU A 175 -4.13 10.60 14.29
CA GLU A 175 -4.94 11.74 13.84
C GLU A 175 -4.12 12.55 12.84
N TYR A 176 -4.70 12.86 11.68
CA TYR A 176 -4.14 13.82 10.74
C TYR A 176 -4.68 15.20 11.11
N ASN A 177 -3.81 16.07 11.62
CA ASN A 177 -4.08 17.50 11.78
C ASN A 177 -3.92 18.24 10.45
#